data_AF-A0A1V9G9E0-F1
#
_entry.id   AF-A0A1V9G9E0-F1
#
_cell.length_a   1.000
_cell.length_b   1.000
_cell.length_c   1.000
_cell.angle_alpha   90.00
_cell.angle_beta   90.00
_cell.angle_gamma   90.00
#
_symmetry.space_group_name_H-M   'P 1'
#
loop_
_entity.id
_entity.type
_entity.pdbx_description
1 polymer ?
#
loop_
_entity_poly.entity_id
_entity_poly.type
_entity_poly.pdbx_seq_one_letter_code
_entity_poly.pdbx_strand_id
1 'polypeptide(L)'
;MTLDEFNSFFRISGEIEKELWKKAAFVFDTSSILEIYYYSEQTRQQICTKLFSNLKDRLWLANHTCYEYLKNRESVIRKVYSEKYSGLKKEQINPIDECINVLKTRIQEIKQKTGNEHIHPFIDQNLFDPVYKTIDSLKTEFENFQKEFDKEIKKRGVELKRLEEDDDVYHQSQNALRLLKSMILQESII
;
A
#
# COMPACT_ATOMS: atom_id res chain seq x y z
N MET A 1 20.23 -28.00 22.35
CA MET A 1 19.00 -27.62 21.64
C MET A 1 19.25 -27.80 20.15
N THR A 2 18.62 -28.80 19.54
CA THR A 2 18.70 -29.02 18.09
C THR A 2 17.80 -28.03 17.34
N LEU A 3 18.01 -27.88 16.04
CA LEU A 3 17.15 -27.04 15.20
C LEU A 3 15.68 -27.53 15.23
N ASP A 4 15.48 -28.84 15.32
CA ASP A 4 14.14 -29.43 15.45
C ASP A 4 13.49 -29.13 16.80
N GLU A 5 14.27 -29.15 17.89
CA GLU A 5 13.79 -28.74 19.22
C GLU A 5 13.43 -27.25 19.26
N PHE A 6 14.24 -26.39 18.63
CA PHE A 6 13.95 -24.96 18.51
C PHE A 6 12.69 -24.70 17.67
N ASN A 7 12.56 -25.36 16.52
CA ASN A 7 11.41 -25.22 15.62
C ASN A 7 10.11 -25.77 16.23
N SER A 8 10.20 -26.76 17.12
CA SER A 8 9.05 -27.31 17.84
C SER A 8 8.31 -26.26 18.66
N PHE A 9 9.01 -25.28 19.23
CA PHE A 9 8.39 -24.16 19.98
C PHE A 9 7.48 -23.28 19.12
N PHE A 10 7.69 -23.25 17.81
CA PHE A 10 6.90 -22.45 16.86
C PHE A 10 5.85 -23.29 16.12
N ARG A 11 5.82 -24.61 16.32
CA ARG A 11 4.82 -25.49 15.70
C ARG A 11 3.54 -25.49 16.52
N ILE A 12 2.56 -24.72 16.06
CA ILE A 12 1.21 -24.73 16.59
C ILE A 12 0.43 -25.83 15.85
N SER A 13 -0.07 -26.83 16.58
CA SER A 13 -0.98 -27.81 15.99
C SER A 13 -2.33 -27.15 15.68
N GLY A 14 -3.09 -27.68 14.71
CA GLY A 14 -4.41 -27.13 14.39
C GLY A 14 -5.41 -27.13 15.57
N GLU A 15 -5.21 -28.01 16.56
CA GLU A 15 -5.99 -28.02 17.80
C GLU A 15 -5.60 -26.86 18.73
N ILE A 16 -4.29 -26.62 18.91
CA ILE A 16 -3.80 -25.49 19.70
C ILE A 16 -4.22 -24.17 19.05
N GLU A 17 -4.14 -24.05 17.73
CA GLU A 17 -4.56 -22.84 17.02
C GLU A 17 -6.05 -22.53 17.26
N LYS A 18 -6.93 -23.53 17.16
CA LYS A 18 -8.37 -23.38 17.44
C LYS A 18 -8.62 -22.91 18.88
N GLU A 19 -7.88 -23.44 19.85
CA GLU A 19 -8.01 -23.01 21.25
C GLU A 19 -7.47 -21.60 21.48
N LEU A 20 -6.38 -21.21 20.81
CA LEU A 20 -5.86 -19.84 20.83
C LEU A 20 -6.88 -18.86 20.25
N TRP A 21 -7.48 -19.14 19.10
CA TRP A 21 -8.50 -18.26 18.53
C TRP A 21 -9.70 -18.06 19.46
N LYS A 22 -10.10 -19.08 20.22
CA LYS A 22 -11.19 -19.01 21.19
C LYS A 22 -10.84 -18.25 22.46
N LYS A 23 -9.63 -18.43 23.01
CA LYS A 23 -9.30 -18.04 24.39
C LYS A 23 -8.19 -17.00 24.52
N ALA A 24 -7.29 -16.88 23.55
CA ALA A 24 -6.11 -16.04 23.69
C ALA A 24 -6.47 -14.55 23.79
N ALA A 25 -5.62 -13.81 24.51
CA ALA A 25 -5.57 -12.36 24.43
C ALA A 25 -4.72 -11.96 23.22
N PHE A 26 -5.23 -11.01 22.45
CA PHE A 26 -4.55 -10.39 21.33
C PHE A 26 -4.01 -9.04 21.80
N VAL A 27 -2.70 -8.87 21.75
CA VAL A 27 -2.04 -7.62 22.13
C VAL A 27 -1.43 -7.02 20.88
N PHE A 28 -1.85 -5.81 20.53
CA PHE A 28 -1.23 -5.07 19.45
C PHE A 28 0.14 -4.55 19.88
N ASP A 29 1.11 -4.63 18.97
CA ASP A 29 2.31 -3.80 19.00
C ASP A 29 2.03 -2.46 18.32
N THR A 30 2.98 -1.53 18.41
CA THR A 30 2.82 -0.18 17.87
C THR A 30 2.74 -0.20 16.34
N SER A 31 3.56 -1.04 15.69
CA SER A 31 3.60 -1.16 14.23
C SER A 31 2.28 -1.64 13.66
N SER A 32 1.69 -2.70 14.22
CA SER A 32 0.50 -3.32 13.63
C SER A 32 -0.72 -2.39 13.69
N ILE A 33 -0.89 -1.61 14.77
CA ILE A 33 -2.01 -0.65 14.84
C ILE A 33 -1.77 0.55 13.91
N LEU A 34 -0.53 1.03 13.78
CA LEU A 34 -0.19 2.09 12.85
C LEU A 34 -0.30 1.65 11.38
N GLU A 35 -0.06 0.37 11.09
CA GLU A 35 -0.21 -0.18 9.74
C GLU A 35 -1.65 -0.09 9.23
N ILE A 36 -2.64 -0.02 10.12
CA ILE A 36 -4.05 0.13 9.74
C ILE A 36 -4.26 1.40 8.88
N TYR A 37 -3.51 2.48 9.14
CA TYR A 37 -3.60 3.72 8.38
C TYR A 37 -3.15 3.60 6.91
N TYR A 38 -2.41 2.56 6.55
CA TYR A 38 -1.97 2.32 5.17
C TYR A 38 -3.04 1.64 4.31
N TYR A 39 -4.15 1.18 4.89
CA TYR A 39 -5.23 0.57 4.13
C TYR A 39 -6.29 1.59 3.68
N SER A 40 -7.04 1.22 2.64
CA SER A 40 -8.20 1.99 2.19
C SER A 40 -9.26 2.12 3.29
N GLU A 41 -10.08 3.17 3.23
CA GLU A 41 -11.16 3.39 4.18
C GLU A 41 -12.06 2.15 4.35
N GLN A 42 -12.45 1.52 3.25
CA GLN A 42 -13.24 0.29 3.27
C GLN A 42 -12.54 -0.84 4.03
N THR A 43 -11.24 -1.05 3.79
CA THR A 43 -10.48 -2.09 4.47
C THR A 43 -10.29 -1.77 5.95
N ARG A 44 -10.02 -0.50 6.31
CA ARG A 44 -9.96 -0.07 7.72
C ARG A 44 -11.28 -0.31 8.44
N GLN A 45 -12.40 0.07 7.82
CA GLN A 45 -13.74 -0.20 8.35
C GLN A 45 -13.99 -1.69 8.53
N GLN A 46 -13.57 -2.54 7.58
CA GLN A 46 -13.71 -3.99 7.72
C GLN A 46 -12.82 -4.56 8.83
N ILE A 47 -11.57 -4.11 8.93
CA ILE A 47 -10.65 -4.50 10.01
C ILE A 47 -11.28 -4.13 11.33
N CYS A 48 -11.66 -2.87 11.53
CA CYS A 48 -12.24 -2.43 12.78
C CYS A 48 -13.57 -3.13 13.07
N THR A 49 -14.49 -3.22 12.10
CA THR A 49 -15.78 -3.88 12.29
C THR A 49 -15.65 -5.37 12.57
N LYS A 50 -14.73 -6.10 11.93
CA LYS A 50 -14.61 -7.56 12.10
C LYS A 50 -13.65 -7.94 13.23
N LEU A 51 -12.51 -7.27 13.33
CA LEU A 51 -11.49 -7.60 14.33
C LEU A 51 -11.88 -7.04 15.69
N PHE A 52 -12.20 -5.75 15.76
CA PHE A 52 -12.44 -5.10 17.04
C PHE A 52 -13.74 -5.55 17.68
N SER A 53 -14.76 -5.91 16.90
CA SER A 53 -16.01 -6.47 17.44
C SER A 53 -15.84 -7.90 17.97
N ASN A 54 -15.24 -8.80 17.17
CA ASN A 54 -15.11 -10.22 17.53
C ASN A 54 -14.10 -10.46 18.66
N LEU A 55 -13.16 -9.52 18.85
CA LEU A 55 -12.10 -9.63 19.86
C LEU A 55 -12.22 -8.59 20.97
N LYS A 56 -13.31 -7.81 21.06
CA LYS A 56 -13.45 -6.65 21.98
C LYS A 56 -12.98 -6.90 23.42
N ASP A 57 -13.28 -8.06 23.98
CA ASP A 57 -12.93 -8.40 25.37
C ASP A 57 -11.54 -9.03 25.53
N ARG A 58 -10.90 -9.36 24.41
CA ARG A 58 -9.60 -10.03 24.34
C ARG A 58 -8.56 -9.22 23.57
N LEU A 59 -8.89 -8.00 23.14
CA LEU A 59 -8.02 -7.14 22.36
C LEU A 59 -7.45 -6.02 23.25
N TRP A 60 -6.13 -5.99 23.34
CA TRP A 60 -5.41 -5.17 24.29
C TRP A 60 -4.33 -4.32 23.63
N LEU A 61 -4.05 -3.19 24.28
CA LEU A 61 -2.92 -2.34 23.97
C LEU A 61 -2.09 -2.14 25.25
N ALA A 62 -0.80 -2.49 25.20
CA ALA A 62 0.11 -2.21 26.30
C ALA A 62 0.23 -0.70 26.51
N ASN A 63 0.44 -0.25 27.75
CA ASN A 63 0.51 1.19 28.05
C ASN A 63 1.58 1.92 27.23
N HIS A 64 2.76 1.30 27.06
CA HIS A 64 3.82 1.89 26.25
C HIS A 64 3.44 1.94 24.76
N THR A 65 2.86 0.84 24.23
CA THR A 65 2.33 0.79 22.87
C THR A 65 1.28 1.89 22.63
N CYS A 66 0.38 2.12 23.59
CA CYS A 66 -0.61 3.18 23.50
C CYS A 66 0.05 4.56 23.38
N TYR A 67 1.05 4.85 24.22
CA TYR A 67 1.80 6.08 24.15
C TYR A 67 2.47 6.27 22.78
N GLU A 68 3.15 5.25 22.26
CA GLU A 68 3.81 5.34 20.96
C GLU A 68 2.82 5.50 19.82
N TYR A 69 1.71 4.75 19.84
CA TYR A 69 0.63 4.87 18.88
C TYR A 69 0.08 6.30 18.84
N LEU A 70 -0.31 6.85 20.00
CA LEU A 70 -0.84 8.21 20.09
C LEU A 70 0.18 9.25 19.63
N LYS A 71 1.46 9.09 19.99
CA LYS A 71 2.53 9.99 19.59
C LYS A 71 2.76 10.00 18.07
N ASN A 72 2.61 8.85 17.41
CA ASN A 72 3.02 8.68 16.02
C ASN A 72 1.88 8.71 14.99
N ARG A 73 0.61 8.48 15.37
CA ARG A 73 -0.52 8.30 14.44
C ARG A 73 -0.64 9.41 13.38
N GLU A 74 -0.60 10.67 13.79
CA GLU A 74 -0.75 11.82 12.88
C GLU A 74 0.43 11.92 11.91
N SER A 75 1.64 11.61 12.39
CA SER A 75 2.83 11.55 11.56
C SER A 75 2.73 10.44 10.52
N VAL A 76 2.22 9.27 10.92
CA VAL A 76 2.00 8.14 10.00
C VAL A 76 0.96 8.49 8.94
N ILE A 77 -0.20 9.04 9.31
CA ILE A 77 -1.25 9.48 8.36
C ILE A 77 -0.66 10.41 7.29
N ARG A 78 0.13 11.41 7.71
CA ARG A 78 0.80 12.34 6.78
C ARG A 78 1.83 11.64 5.88
N LYS A 79 2.54 10.64 6.39
CA LYS A 79 3.55 9.88 5.63
C LYS A 79 2.96 8.97 4.58
N VAL A 80 1.74 8.46 4.75
CA VAL A 80 1.10 7.56 3.77
C VAL A 80 1.10 8.19 2.38
N TYR A 81 0.78 9.49 2.26
CA TYR A 81 0.78 10.16 0.97
C TYR A 81 2.17 10.19 0.32
N SER A 82 3.19 10.60 1.08
CA SER A 82 4.54 10.69 0.56
C SER A 82 5.11 9.33 0.16
N GLU A 83 4.92 8.30 1.01
CA GLU A 83 5.54 6.98 0.82
C GLU A 83 4.84 6.13 -0.24
N LYS A 84 3.51 6.25 -0.40
CA LYS A 84 2.74 5.38 -1.29
C LYS A 84 2.36 6.03 -2.62
N TYR A 85 2.24 7.36 -2.67
CA TYR A 85 1.59 8.02 -3.80
C TYR A 85 2.45 9.09 -4.48
N SER A 86 3.20 9.90 -3.72
CA SER A 86 3.91 11.06 -4.28
C SER A 86 4.98 10.72 -5.31
N GLY A 87 5.65 9.56 -5.15
CA GLY A 87 6.71 9.09 -6.04
C GLY A 87 6.21 8.45 -7.34
N LEU A 88 5.01 7.87 -7.35
CA LEU A 88 4.52 7.00 -8.44
C LEU A 88 4.56 7.67 -9.82
N LYS A 89 4.15 8.95 -9.89
CA LYS A 89 4.16 9.68 -11.16
C LYS A 89 5.58 9.82 -11.72
N LYS A 90 6.52 10.26 -10.88
CA LYS A 90 7.90 10.49 -11.29
C LYS A 90 8.62 9.17 -11.58
N GLU A 91 8.41 8.16 -10.75
CA GLU A 91 9.18 6.92 -10.75
C GLU A 91 8.65 5.88 -11.73
N GLN A 92 7.35 5.88 -12.02
CA GLN A 92 6.71 4.83 -12.82
C GLN A 92 6.04 5.38 -14.08
N ILE A 93 5.36 6.52 -13.99
CA ILE A 93 4.56 7.07 -15.11
C ILE A 93 5.43 7.82 -16.12
N ASN A 94 6.29 8.72 -15.66
CA ASN A 94 7.15 9.51 -16.55
C ASN A 94 8.10 8.65 -17.40
N PRO A 95 8.76 7.59 -16.87
CA PRO A 95 9.62 6.74 -17.67
C PRO A 95 8.89 6.02 -18.82
N ILE A 96 7.62 5.64 -18.62
CA ILE A 96 6.83 5.03 -19.70
C ILE A 96 6.56 6.05 -20.81
N ASP A 97 6.27 7.31 -20.46
CA ASP A 97 6.10 8.38 -21.44
C ASP A 97 7.35 8.58 -22.30
N GLU A 98 8.51 8.61 -21.63
CA GLU A 98 9.82 8.72 -22.25
C GLU A 98 10.09 7.53 -23.17
N CYS A 99 9.77 6.29 -22.75
CA CYS A 99 9.90 5.09 -23.57
C CYS A 99 9.08 5.17 -24.87
N ILE A 100 7.84 5.68 -24.82
CA ILE A 100 7.00 5.87 -26.00
C ILE A 100 7.64 6.87 -26.98
N ASN A 101 8.20 7.97 -26.46
CA ASN A 101 8.87 8.98 -27.28
C ASN A 101 10.17 8.43 -27.91
N VAL A 102 10.94 7.64 -27.15
CA VAL A 102 12.14 6.96 -27.65
C VAL A 102 11.77 5.97 -28.75
N LEU A 103 10.71 5.18 -28.57
CA LEU A 103 10.23 4.25 -29.59
C LEU A 103 9.89 4.98 -30.89
N LYS A 104 9.14 6.08 -30.81
CA LYS A 104 8.79 6.93 -31.96
C LYS A 104 10.04 7.42 -32.69
N THR A 105 11.02 7.93 -31.95
CA THR A 105 12.29 8.44 -32.49
C THR A 105 13.08 7.36 -33.21
N ARG A 106 13.19 6.15 -32.64
CA ARG A 106 13.91 5.03 -33.27
C ARG A 106 13.29 4.60 -34.59
N ILE A 107 11.96 4.52 -34.66
CA ILE A 107 11.26 4.20 -35.92
C ILE A 107 11.49 5.31 -36.96
N GLN A 108 11.49 6.58 -36.55
CA GLN A 108 11.83 7.71 -37.43
C GLN A 108 13.26 7.63 -37.97
N GLU A 109 14.24 7.32 -37.12
CA GLU A 109 15.63 7.13 -37.55
C GLU A 109 15.76 6.00 -38.59
N ILE A 110 15.03 4.89 -38.42
CA ILE A 110 15.02 3.79 -39.38
C ILE A 110 14.42 4.27 -40.71
N LYS A 111 13.25 4.92 -40.69
CA LYS A 111 12.60 5.45 -41.91
C LYS A 111 13.52 6.42 -42.67
N GLN A 112 14.19 7.32 -41.94
CA GLN A 112 15.12 8.28 -42.56
C GLN A 112 16.31 7.59 -43.21
N LYS A 113 16.91 6.60 -42.55
CA LYS A 113 18.06 5.86 -43.10
C LYS A 113 17.65 5.05 -44.32
N THR A 114 16.50 4.39 -44.29
CA THR A 114 16.03 3.49 -45.35
C THR A 114 15.31 4.20 -46.49
N GLY A 115 14.96 5.48 -46.34
CA GLY A 115 14.31 6.27 -47.38
C GLY A 115 15.24 6.70 -48.53
N ASN A 116 16.55 6.46 -48.43
CA ASN A 116 17.47 6.71 -49.53
C ASN A 116 17.47 5.51 -50.50
N GLU A 117 16.87 5.69 -51.67
CA GLU A 117 16.79 4.67 -52.73
C GLU A 117 18.17 4.19 -53.23
N HIS A 118 19.22 5.01 -53.12
CA HIS A 118 20.57 4.62 -53.52
C HIS A 118 21.30 3.76 -52.49
N ILE A 119 20.83 3.74 -51.24
CA ILE A 119 21.46 2.98 -50.13
C ILE A 119 20.60 1.76 -49.77
N HIS A 120 19.27 1.92 -49.73
CA HIS A 120 18.33 0.87 -49.34
C HIS A 120 17.12 0.79 -50.31
N PRO A 121 17.32 0.45 -51.60
CA PRO A 121 16.27 0.50 -52.64
C PRO A 121 15.09 -0.45 -52.41
N PHE A 122 15.24 -1.48 -51.56
CA PHE A 122 14.25 -2.55 -51.42
C PHE A 122 13.34 -2.40 -50.18
N ILE A 123 13.38 -1.25 -49.47
CA ILE A 123 12.54 -1.02 -48.30
C ILE A 123 11.35 -0.12 -48.64
N ASP A 124 10.15 -0.73 -48.65
CA ASP A 124 8.89 -0.02 -48.86
C ASP A 124 8.58 0.94 -47.70
N GLN A 125 8.57 2.24 -47.97
CA GLN A 125 8.33 3.27 -46.97
C GLN A 125 6.91 3.25 -46.38
N ASN A 126 5.96 2.59 -47.04
CA ASN A 126 4.60 2.41 -46.54
C ASN A 126 4.54 1.47 -45.33
N LEU A 127 5.57 0.64 -45.09
CA LEU A 127 5.64 -0.27 -43.95
C LEU A 127 5.61 0.47 -42.59
N PHE A 128 6.05 1.73 -42.57
CA PHE A 128 6.16 2.51 -41.34
C PHE A 128 4.83 3.15 -40.91
N ASP A 129 3.88 3.35 -41.83
CA ASP A 129 2.65 4.10 -41.55
C ASP A 129 1.73 3.40 -40.54
N PRO A 130 1.50 2.07 -40.61
CA PRO A 130 0.76 1.34 -39.57
C PRO A 130 1.45 1.41 -38.20
N VAL A 131 2.79 1.41 -38.18
CA VAL A 131 3.58 1.52 -36.95
C VAL A 131 3.42 2.89 -36.33
N TYR A 132 3.52 3.97 -37.11
CA TYR A 132 3.28 5.33 -36.60
C TYR A 132 1.87 5.49 -36.06
N LYS A 133 0.86 5.03 -36.80
CA LYS A 133 -0.53 5.05 -36.35
C LYS A 133 -0.72 4.32 -35.02
N THR A 134 -0.05 3.19 -34.85
CA THR A 134 -0.09 2.41 -33.60
C THR A 134 0.59 3.16 -32.46
N ILE A 135 1.76 3.77 -32.70
CA ILE A 135 2.48 4.57 -31.70
C ILE A 135 1.66 5.79 -31.26
N ASP A 136 1.03 6.49 -32.21
CA ASP A 136 0.20 7.66 -31.89
C ASP A 136 -1.08 7.27 -31.12
N SER A 137 -1.68 6.12 -31.46
CA SER A 137 -2.79 5.55 -30.69
C SER A 137 -2.36 5.17 -29.27
N LEU A 138 -1.21 4.52 -29.12
CA LEU A 138 -0.66 4.16 -27.81
C LEU A 138 -0.37 5.41 -26.97
N LYS A 139 0.21 6.44 -27.57
CA LYS A 139 0.49 7.73 -26.90
C LYS A 139 -0.79 8.37 -26.40
N THR A 140 -1.83 8.42 -27.24
CA THR A 140 -3.14 8.99 -26.87
C THR A 140 -3.78 8.23 -25.71
N GLU A 141 -3.78 6.90 -25.77
CA GLU A 141 -4.32 6.06 -24.69
C GLU A 141 -3.54 6.26 -23.38
N PHE A 142 -2.22 6.33 -23.48
CA PHE A 142 -1.35 6.55 -22.33
C PHE A 142 -1.57 7.94 -21.70
N GLU A 143 -1.75 9.00 -22.49
CA GLU A 143 -2.10 10.33 -21.99
C GLU A 143 -3.45 10.36 -21.27
N ASN A 144 -4.44 9.59 -21.75
CA ASN A 144 -5.72 9.44 -21.07
C ASN A 144 -5.56 8.70 -19.74
N PHE A 145 -4.82 7.59 -19.74
CA PHE A 145 -4.45 6.87 -18.53
C PHE A 145 -3.76 7.79 -17.51
N GLN A 146 -2.79 8.61 -17.94
CA GLN A 146 -2.10 9.57 -17.06
C GLN A 146 -3.07 10.55 -16.40
N LYS A 147 -4.06 11.07 -17.15
CA LYS A 147 -5.08 11.99 -16.61
C LYS A 147 -5.94 11.32 -15.54
N GLU A 148 -6.42 10.10 -15.80
CA GLU A 148 -7.24 9.36 -14.84
C GLU A 148 -6.42 8.93 -13.62
N PHE A 149 -5.17 8.52 -13.83
CA PHE A 149 -4.24 8.20 -12.75
C PHE A 149 -4.00 9.41 -11.83
N ASP A 150 -3.75 10.59 -12.41
CA ASP A 150 -3.59 11.83 -11.64
C ASP A 150 -4.84 12.20 -10.82
N LYS A 151 -6.04 11.97 -11.36
CA LYS A 151 -7.30 12.18 -10.63
C LYS A 151 -7.39 11.24 -9.43
N GLU A 152 -7.04 9.97 -9.61
CA GLU A 152 -7.07 8.98 -8.55
C GLU A 152 -6.07 9.31 -7.44
N ILE A 153 -4.84 9.70 -7.78
CA ILE A 153 -3.84 10.14 -6.79
C ILE A 153 -4.32 11.36 -5.99
N LYS A 154 -4.93 12.35 -6.66
CA LYS A 154 -5.51 13.52 -5.99
C LYS A 154 -6.64 13.13 -5.04
N LYS A 155 -7.51 12.19 -5.45
CA LYS A 155 -8.59 11.65 -4.61
C LYS A 155 -8.01 11.02 -3.34
N ARG A 156 -6.94 10.22 -3.45
CA ARG A 156 -6.25 9.65 -2.27
C ARG A 156 -5.65 10.71 -1.36
N GLY A 157 -5.11 11.80 -1.92
CA GLY A 157 -4.68 12.96 -1.13
C GLY A 157 -5.82 13.61 -0.32
N VAL A 158 -7.03 13.70 -0.88
CA VAL A 158 -8.21 14.23 -0.18
C VAL A 158 -8.69 13.25 0.91
N GLU A 159 -8.74 11.96 0.62
CA GLU A 159 -9.11 10.92 1.60
C GLU A 159 -8.17 10.93 2.81
N LEU A 160 -6.85 11.05 2.59
CA LEU A 160 -5.87 11.12 3.69
C LEU A 160 -5.98 12.40 4.52
N LYS A 161 -6.32 13.54 3.90
CA LYS A 161 -6.61 14.77 4.65
C LYS A 161 -7.84 14.62 5.54
N ARG A 162 -8.90 14.00 5.03
CA ARG A 162 -10.10 13.70 5.84
C ARG A 162 -9.76 12.78 7.02
N LEU A 163 -8.90 11.78 6.80
CA LEU A 163 -8.42 10.89 7.86
C LEU A 163 -7.61 11.62 8.93
N GLU A 164 -6.87 12.68 8.56
CA GLU A 164 -6.17 13.54 9.52
C GLU A 164 -7.13 14.41 10.35
N GLU A 165 -8.25 14.84 9.76
CA GLU A 165 -9.29 15.64 10.41
C GLU A 165 -10.25 14.79 11.29
N ASP A 166 -10.61 13.59 10.82
CA ASP A 166 -11.51 12.63 11.46
C ASP A 166 -10.90 11.23 11.41
N ASP A 167 -10.19 10.87 12.49
CA ASP A 167 -9.41 9.64 12.59
C ASP A 167 -10.31 8.44 12.95
N ASP A 168 -10.84 7.79 11.91
CA ASP A 168 -11.74 6.66 12.03
C ASP A 168 -11.13 5.47 12.79
N VAL A 169 -9.82 5.24 12.63
CA VAL A 169 -9.09 4.18 13.34
C VAL A 169 -9.00 4.51 14.82
N TYR A 170 -8.66 5.75 15.17
CA TYR A 170 -8.57 6.20 16.55
C TYR A 170 -9.92 6.09 17.26
N HIS A 171 -10.99 6.62 16.67
CA HIS A 171 -12.33 6.54 17.25
C HIS A 171 -12.80 5.10 17.50
N GLN A 172 -12.51 4.19 16.56
CA GLN A 172 -12.84 2.78 16.73
C GLN A 172 -11.94 2.09 17.75
N SER A 173 -10.66 2.47 17.83
CA SER A 173 -9.72 1.93 18.81
C SER A 173 -10.12 2.27 20.25
N GLN A 174 -10.62 3.49 20.50
CA GLN A 174 -11.06 3.93 21.83
C GLN A 174 -12.23 3.09 22.37
N ASN A 175 -13.12 2.65 21.48
CA ASN A 175 -14.32 1.90 21.86
C ASN A 175 -14.07 0.40 22.04
N ALA A 176 -12.95 -0.12 21.54
CA ALA A 176 -12.70 -1.54 21.46
C ALA A 176 -11.42 -2.02 22.16
N LEU A 177 -10.39 -1.18 22.26
CA LEU A 177 -9.12 -1.57 22.87
C LEU A 177 -9.17 -1.38 24.38
N ARG A 178 -8.81 -2.44 25.09
CA ARG A 178 -8.57 -2.37 26.54
C ARG A 178 -7.12 -1.99 26.80
N LEU A 179 -6.90 -1.02 27.69
CA LEU A 179 -5.57 -0.66 28.14
C LEU A 179 -5.08 -1.66 29.18
N LEU A 180 -3.92 -2.27 28.94
CA LEU A 180 -3.17 -2.99 29.96
C LEU A 180 -2.54 -1.98 30.93
N LYS A 181 -3.36 -1.39 31.81
CA LYS A 181 -2.85 -0.73 33.02
C LYS A 181 -2.56 -1.83 34.03
N SER A 182 -1.28 -2.19 34.14
CA SER A 182 -0.71 -2.96 35.25
C SER A 182 -1.39 -4.30 35.58
N MET A 183 -1.25 -5.32 34.71
CA MET A 183 -1.29 -6.72 35.17
C MET A 183 -0.18 -7.04 36.21
N ILE A 184 0.71 -6.10 36.52
CA ILE A 184 1.87 -6.29 37.42
C ILE A 184 1.63 -5.74 38.84
N LEU A 185 0.53 -5.03 39.14
CA LEU A 185 0.32 -4.43 40.47
C LEU A 185 -0.88 -4.99 41.26
N GLN A 186 -1.45 -6.13 40.86
CA GLN A 186 -2.50 -6.80 41.67
C GLN A 186 -2.02 -8.05 42.43
N GLU A 187 -0.73 -8.39 42.40
CA GLU A 187 -0.14 -9.47 43.23
C GLU A 187 0.82 -8.94 44.31
N SER A 188 0.49 -7.82 44.97
CA SER A 188 1.27 -7.32 46.11
C SER A 188 0.39 -6.76 47.24
N ILE A 189 -0.80 -7.34 47.42
CA ILE A 189 -1.59 -7.18 48.65
C ILE A 189 -2.28 -8.52 48.96
N ILE A 190 -1.52 -9.47 49.53
CA ILE A 190 -1.97 -10.40 50.57
C ILE A 190 -0.76 -10.63 51.48
#